data_AF-A0A9E3IR53-F1
#
_entry.id   AF-A0A9E3IR53-F1
#
_cell.length_a   1.000
_cell.length_b   1.000
_cell.length_c   1.000
_cell.angle_alpha   90.00
_cell.angle_beta   90.00
_cell.angle_gamma   90.00
#
_symmetry.space_group_name_H-M   'P 1'
#
loop_
_entity.id
_entity.type
_entity.pdbx_description
1 polymer ?
#
loop_
_entity_poly.entity_id
_entity_poly.type
_entity_poly.pdbx_seq_one_letter_code
_entity_poly.pdbx_strand_id
1 'polypeptide(L)' 'MTREDEYRRRAEALLKLAAGADNMKERGRLIDEAMHWHNLALDLHDGELPQANDNDDADDAEAWA' A
#
# COMPACT_ATOMS: atom_id res chain seq x y z
N MET A 1 -4.37 -7.98 -18.67
CA MET A 1 -4.84 -7.47 -17.37
C MET A 1 -3.89 -8.02 -16.33
N THR A 2 -3.13 -7.15 -15.64
CA THR A 2 -2.12 -7.58 -14.67
C THR A 2 -2.77 -7.90 -13.32
N ARG A 3 -2.06 -8.62 -12.43
CA ARG A 3 -2.53 -8.85 -11.05
C ARG A 3 -2.64 -7.54 -10.27
N GLU A 4 -1.75 -6.59 -10.54
CA GLU A 4 -1.82 -5.21 -10.02
C GLU A 4 -3.16 -4.54 -10.39
N ASP A 5 -3.57 -4.60 -11.66
CA ASP A 5 -4.85 -4.05 -12.11
C ASP A 5 -6.06 -4.71 -11.43
N GLU A 6 -5.97 -6.02 -11.15
CA GLU A 6 -7.03 -6.76 -10.47
C GLU A 6 -7.17 -6.30 -9.01
N TYR A 7 -6.06 -6.16 -8.30
CA TYR A 7 -6.06 -5.69 -6.90
C TYR A 7 -6.50 -4.22 -6.78
N ARG A 8 -6.05 -3.35 -7.70
CA ARG A 8 -6.49 -1.95 -7.77
C ARG A 8 -8.01 -1.86 -7.99
N ARG A 9 -8.56 -2.60 -8.96
CA ARG A 9 -10.02 -2.62 -9.19
C ARG A 9 -10.80 -3.16 -7.99
N ARG A 10 -10.26 -4.14 -7.28
CA ARG A 10 -10.90 -4.72 -6.09
C ARG A 10 -10.93 -3.74 -4.93
N ALA A 11 -9.83 -3.02 -4.69
CA ALA A 11 -9.78 -1.93 -3.71
C ALA A 11 -10.82 -0.83 -4.04
N GLU A 12 -10.88 -0.38 -5.30
CA GLU A 12 -11.85 0.63 -5.73
C GLU A 12 -13.31 0.18 -5.58
N ALA A 13 -13.61 -1.10 -5.85
CA ALA A 13 -14.96 -1.65 -5.67
C ALA A 13 -15.37 -1.65 -4.20
N LEU A 14 -14.45 -2.01 -3.30
CA LEU A 14 -14.69 -1.98 -1.86
C LEU A 14 -14.89 -0.55 -1.33
N LEU A 15 -14.12 0.42 -1.82
CA LEU A 15 -14.32 1.84 -1.47
C LEU A 15 -15.68 2.37 -1.95
N LYS A 16 -16.14 1.96 -3.14
CA LYS A 16 -17.48 2.31 -3.63
C LYS A 16 -18.58 1.72 -2.76
N LEU A 17 -18.43 0.47 -2.32
CA LEU A 17 -19.35 -0.17 -1.38
C LEU A 17 -19.33 0.55 -0.03
N ALA A 18 -18.15 0.91 0.49
CA ALA A 18 -18.01 1.63 1.74
C ALA A 18 -18.68 3.01 1.70
N ALA A 19 -18.60 3.71 0.56
CA ALA A 19 -19.24 5.01 0.36
C ALA A 19 -20.77 4.93 0.47
N GLY A 20 -21.36 3.83 0.01
CA GLY A 20 -22.80 3.56 0.10
C GLY A 20 -23.24 2.86 1.40
N ALA A 21 -22.31 2.46 2.27
CA ALA A 21 -22.64 1.78 3.53
C ALA A 21 -23.10 2.81 4.58
N ASP A 22 -24.31 2.60 5.09
CA ASP A 22 -24.92 3.41 6.18
C ASP A 22 -24.42 2.98 7.56
N ASN A 23 -23.95 1.73 7.69
CA ASN A 23 -23.39 1.19 8.93
C ASN A 23 -21.90 1.52 9.03
N MET A 24 -21.53 2.34 10.02
CA MET A 24 -20.13 2.73 10.26
C MET A 24 -19.19 1.55 10.51
N LYS A 25 -19.65 0.47 11.14
CA LYS A 25 -18.84 -0.73 11.42
C LYS A 25 -18.57 -1.51 10.13
N GLU A 26 -19.56 -1.59 9.25
CA GLU A 26 -19.44 -2.22 7.94
C GLU A 26 -18.55 -1.39 7.01
N ARG A 27 -18.78 -0.07 6.99
CA ARG A 27 -17.94 0.90 6.29
C ARG A 27 -16.47 0.76 6.69
N GLY A 28 -16.19 0.67 7.99
CA GLY A 28 -14.83 0.46 8.50
C GLY A 28 -14.18 -0.81 7.92
N ARG A 29 -14.87 -1.96 7.99
CA ARG A 29 -14.35 -3.23 7.43
C ARG A 29 -14.10 -3.15 5.92
N LEU A 30 -15.00 -2.51 5.18
CA LEU A 30 -14.85 -2.35 3.72
C LEU A 30 -13.64 -1.47 3.37
N ILE A 31 -13.38 -0.42 4.17
CA ILE A 31 -12.18 0.42 4.00
C ILE A 31 -10.92 -0.36 4.35
N ASP A 32 -10.90 -1.09 5.46
CA ASP A 32 -9.75 -1.91 5.86
C ASP A 32 -9.41 -2.95 4.78
N GLU A 33 -10.43 -3.60 4.23
CA GLU A 33 -10.25 -4.58 3.16
C GLU A 33 -9.80 -3.91 1.85
N ALA A 34 -10.33 -2.72 1.53
CA ALA A 34 -9.86 -1.95 0.37
C ALA A 34 -8.37 -1.58 0.48
N MET A 35 -7.94 -1.15 1.66
CA MET A 35 -6.54 -0.81 1.94
C MET A 35 -5.63 -2.04 1.83
N HIS A 36 -6.08 -3.21 2.27
CA HIS A 36 -5.33 -4.46 2.09
C HIS A 36 -5.05 -4.75 0.61
N TRP A 37 -6.08 -4.66 -0.25
CA TRP A 37 -5.91 -4.87 -1.69
C TRP A 37 -5.07 -3.78 -2.36
N HIS A 38 -5.19 -2.53 -1.89
CA HIS A 38 -4.37 -1.44 -2.41
C HIS A 38 -2.88 -1.65 -2.11
N ASN A 39 -2.54 -2.02 -0.88
CA ASN A 39 -1.16 -2.32 -0.48
C ASN A 39 -0.61 -3.51 -1.27
N LEU A 40 -1.41 -4.55 -1.49
CA LEU A 40 -0.99 -5.70 -2.30
C LEU A 40 -0.74 -5.32 -3.77
N ALA A 41 -1.48 -4.33 -4.30
CA ALA A 41 -1.23 -3.79 -5.62
C ALA A 41 0.07 -2.97 -5.65
N LEU A 42 0.35 -2.19 -4.60
CA LEU A 42 1.60 -1.42 -4.45
C LEU A 42 2.80 -2.35 -4.33
N ASP A 43 2.73 -3.41 -3.51
CA ASP A 43 3.82 -4.38 -3.35
C ASP A 43 4.17 -5.08 -4.68
N LEU A 44 3.18 -5.33 -5.54
CA LEU A 44 3.41 -5.88 -6.88
C LEU A 44 4.02 -4.86 -7.85
N HIS A 45 3.73 -3.57 -7.65
CA HIS A 45 4.30 -2.47 -8.44
C HIS A 45 5.74 -2.17 -7.99
N ASP A 46 5.98 -2.14 -6.68
CA ASP A 46 7.29 -1.91 -6.06
C ASP A 46 8.19 -3.15 -6.11
N GLY A 47 7.68 -4.34 -6.45
CA GLY A 47 8.50 -5.52 -6.72
C GLY A 47 9.50 -5.35 -7.88
N GLU A 48 9.39 -4.27 -8.67
CA GLU A 48 10.36 -3.86 -9.69
C GLU A 48 11.37 -2.79 -9.23
N LEU A 49 11.24 -2.25 -8.02
CA LEU A 49 12.20 -1.31 -7.44
C LEU A 49 12.64 -1.85 -6.08
N PRO A 50 13.92 -2.23 -5.89
CA PRO A 50 14.41 -2.36 -4.53
C PRO A 50 14.19 -0.99 -3.88
N GLN A 51 13.28 -0.93 -2.91
CA GLN A 51 13.35 0.11 -1.90
C GLN A 51 14.66 -0.13 -1.15
N ALA A 52 15.75 0.36 -1.75
CA ALA A 52 16.90 0.86 -1.04
C ALA A 52 16.32 1.93 -0.12
N ASN A 53 15.95 1.47 1.06
CA ASN A 53 15.79 2.32 2.21
C ASN A 53 17.19 2.91 2.40
N ASP A 54 17.43 4.09 1.81
CA ASP A 54 18.62 4.93 1.95
C ASP A 54 18.71 5.43 3.41
N ASN A 55 18.76 4.47 4.32
CA ASN A 55 19.11 4.63 5.71
C ASN A 55 20.54 4.11 5.92
N ASP A 56 21.37 4.19 4.87
CA ASP A 56 22.81 4.37 5.03
C ASP A 56 22.99 5.76 5.65
N ASP A 57 22.88 5.80 6.99
CA ASP A 57 23.50 6.82 7.82
C ASP A 57 25.00 6.81 7.47
N ALA A 58 25.32 7.58 6.44
CA ALA A 58 26.65 8.05 6.13
C ALA A 58 27.06 9.01 7.25
N ASP A 59 27.50 8.45 8.37
CA ASP A 59 28.42 9.13 9.28
C ASP A 59 29.72 8.32 9.33
N ASP A 60 30.38 8.30 8.17
CA ASP A 60 31.84 8.36 8.07
C ASP A 60 32.34 9.58 8.86
N ALA A 61 32.45 9.44 10.18
CA ALA A 61 33.33 10.26 10.99
C ALA A 61 34.71 9.58 11.07
N GLU A 62 35.32 9.34 9.91
CA GLU A 62 36.73 8.99 9.80
C GLU A 62 37.54 10.30 9.91
N ALA A 63 38.02 10.66 11.11
CA ALA A 63 39.04 11.71 11.24
C ALA A 63 39.65 11.92 12.64
N TRP A 64 40.88 11.42 12.79
CA TRP A 64 42.01 12.08 13.47
C TRP A 64 42.12 12.11 15.02
N ALA A 65 43.16 11.40 15.46
CA ALA A 65 44.05 11.62 16.62
C ALA A 65 43.77 10.87 17.93
#